data_AF-A0A5E7FY54-F1
#
_entry.id   AF-A0A5E7FY54-F1
#
_cell.length_a   1.000
_cell.length_b   1.000
_cell.length_c   1.000
_cell.angle_alpha   90.00
_cell.angle_beta   90.00
_cell.angle_gamma   90.00
#
_symmetry.space_group_name_H-M   'P 1'
#
loop_
_entity.id
_entity.type
_entity.pdbx_description
1 polymer ?
#
loop_
_entity_poly.entity_id
_entity_poly.type
_entity_poly.pdbx_seq_one_letter_code
_entity_poly.pdbx_strand_id
1 'polypeptide(L)' 'MDDAVCMKDLGEKIAAVEPLIQQALKALIGYYEAKGVKPAAEVERLRIHVESLTTAVHEFYQRALRGSVQTLD' A
#
# COMPACT_ATOMS: atom_id res chain seq x y z
N MET A 1 -13.29 23.55 -17.20
CA MET A 1 -11.81 23.58 -17.17
C MET A 1 -11.34 22.53 -16.15
N ASP A 2 -11.90 21.31 -16.25
CA ASP A 2 -12.05 20.41 -15.09
C ASP A 2 -11.30 19.07 -15.26
N ASP A 3 -11.05 18.63 -16.49
CA ASP A 3 -10.37 17.35 -16.76
C ASP A 3 -8.88 17.35 -16.35
N ALA A 4 -8.22 18.52 -16.43
CA ALA A 4 -6.80 18.65 -16.10
C ALA A 4 -6.52 18.57 -14.58
N VAL A 5 -7.50 18.98 -13.75
CA VAL A 5 -7.40 18.91 -12.29
C VAL A 5 -7.55 17.46 -11.81
N CYS A 6 -8.44 16.70 -12.45
CA CYS A 6 -8.69 15.28 -12.16
C CYS A 6 -7.45 14.39 -12.43
N MET A 7 -6.77 14.59 -13.56
CA MET A 7 -5.58 13.80 -13.90
C MET A 7 -4.37 14.11 -13.00
N LYS A 8 -4.25 15.34 -12.52
CA LYS A 8 -3.17 15.74 -11.61
C LYS A 8 -3.35 15.14 -10.21
N ASP A 9 -4.56 15.18 -9.66
CA ASP A 9 -4.89 14.56 -8.36
C ASP A 9 -4.64 13.04 -8.36
N LEU A 10 -5.01 12.36 -9.46
CA LEU A 10 -4.72 10.94 -9.62
C LEU A 10 -3.20 10.67 -9.68
N GLY A 11 -2.45 11.50 -10.39
CA GLY A 11 -0.99 11.39 -10.46
C GLY A 11 -0.30 11.55 -9.11
N GLU A 12 -0.74 12.50 -8.30
CA GLU A 12 -0.22 12.72 -6.93
C GLU A 12 -0.56 11.53 -6.01
N LYS A 13 -1.77 10.96 -6.12
CA LYS A 13 -2.16 9.74 -5.37
C LYS A 13 -1.34 8.52 -5.78
N ILE A 14 -1.03 8.35 -7.06
CA ILE A 14 -0.17 7.27 -7.56
C ILE A 14 1.26 7.44 -7.02
N ALA A 15 1.82 8.63 -7.10
CA ALA A 15 3.16 8.92 -6.60
C ALA A 15 3.28 8.70 -5.08
N ALA A 16 2.20 8.97 -4.32
CA ALA A 16 2.18 8.74 -2.88
C ALA A 16 2.02 7.26 -2.48
N VAL A 17 1.30 6.44 -3.27
CA VAL A 17 1.07 5.02 -2.94
C VAL A 17 2.20 4.10 -3.40
N GLU A 18 2.91 4.45 -4.46
CA GLU A 18 3.96 3.60 -5.06
C GLU A 18 5.03 3.18 -4.03
N PRO A 19 5.62 4.08 -3.20
CA PRO A 19 6.61 3.67 -2.21
C PRO A 19 6.05 2.71 -1.15
N LEU A 20 4.76 2.83 -0.83
CA LEU A 20 4.10 1.99 0.16
C LEU A 20 3.84 0.59 -0.39
N ILE A 21 3.47 0.48 -1.67
CA ILE A 21 3.35 -0.80 -2.39
C ILE A 21 4.72 -1.49 -2.48
N GLN A 22 5.78 -0.76 -2.85
CA GLN A 22 7.12 -1.31 -2.92
C GLN A 22 7.60 -1.87 -1.57
N GLN A 23 7.32 -1.17 -0.47
CA GLN A 23 7.61 -1.65 0.87
C GLN A 23 6.83 -2.92 1.21
N ALA A 24 5.52 -2.96 0.92
CA ALA A 24 4.69 -4.14 1.16
C ALA A 24 5.18 -5.36 0.36
N LEU A 25 5.53 -5.18 -0.92
CA LEU A 25 6.08 -6.25 -1.76
C LEU A 25 7.41 -6.76 -1.25
N LYS A 26 8.32 -5.86 -0.88
CA LYS A 26 9.64 -6.24 -0.32
C LYS A 26 9.49 -7.02 0.98
N ALA A 27 8.59 -6.59 1.87
CA ALA A 27 8.31 -7.30 3.12
C ALA A 27 7.72 -8.68 2.85
N LEU A 28 6.82 -8.80 1.86
CA LEU A 28 6.18 -10.06 1.49
C LEU A 28 7.22 -11.06 0.95
N ILE A 29 8.11 -10.62 0.07
CA ILE A 29 9.23 -11.43 -0.43
C ILE A 29 10.08 -11.93 0.74
N GLY A 30 10.52 -11.03 1.62
CA GLY A 30 11.35 -11.39 2.78
C GLY A 30 10.67 -12.37 3.74
N TYR A 31 9.35 -12.25 3.92
CA TYR A 31 8.57 -13.21 4.70
C TYR A 31 8.59 -14.62 4.07
N TYR A 32 8.38 -14.72 2.75
CA TYR A 32 8.41 -16.01 2.07
C TYR A 32 9.80 -16.62 2.01
N GLU A 33 10.84 -15.82 1.81
CA GLU A 33 12.24 -16.28 1.88
C GLU A 33 12.62 -16.81 3.27
N ALA A 34 12.04 -16.25 4.32
CA ALA A 34 12.28 -16.68 5.69
C ALA A 34 11.51 -17.96 6.07
N LYS A 35 10.42 -18.30 5.37
CA LYS A 35 9.60 -19.48 5.68
C LYS A 35 10.40 -20.77 5.49
N GLY A 36 10.48 -21.57 6.55
CA GLY A 36 11.24 -22.83 6.55
C GLY A 36 12.75 -22.68 6.66
N VAL A 37 13.27 -21.44 6.67
CA VAL A 37 14.70 -21.13 6.81
C VAL A 37 15.01 -20.49 8.17
N LYS A 38 14.15 -19.58 8.63
CA LYS A 38 14.33 -18.81 9.85
C LYS A 38 13.51 -19.37 11.02
N PRO A 39 13.90 -19.06 12.28
CA PRO A 39 13.11 -19.44 13.45
C PRO A 39 11.67 -18.89 13.39
N ALA A 40 10.73 -19.64 13.94
CA ALA A 40 9.30 -19.30 13.91
C ALA A 40 9.01 -17.89 14.45
N ALA A 41 9.71 -17.47 15.51
CA ALA A 41 9.56 -16.12 16.07
C ALA A 41 9.99 -15.00 15.09
N GLU A 42 10.98 -15.24 14.24
CA GLU A 42 11.39 -14.26 13.22
C GLU A 42 10.39 -14.21 12.07
N VAL A 43 9.93 -15.38 11.62
CA VAL A 43 8.90 -15.50 10.58
C VAL A 43 7.60 -14.82 11.02
N GLU A 44 7.23 -14.93 12.28
CA GLU A 44 6.03 -14.26 12.82
C GLU A 44 6.20 -12.73 12.86
N ARG A 45 7.38 -12.22 13.23
CA ARG A 45 7.64 -10.77 13.14
C ARG A 45 7.53 -10.27 11.70
N LEU A 46 8.04 -11.02 10.73
CA LEU A 46 7.92 -10.69 9.32
C LEU A 46 6.46 -10.73 8.85
N ARG A 47 5.68 -11.72 9.30
CA ARG A 47 4.23 -11.81 9.01
C ARG A 47 3.48 -10.56 9.49
N ILE A 48 3.72 -10.14 10.74
CA ILE A 48 3.10 -8.95 11.33
C ILE A 48 3.52 -7.69 10.54
N HIS A 49 4.78 -7.59 10.13
CA HIS A 49 5.26 -6.46 9.35
C HIS A 49 4.59 -6.37 7.97
N VAL A 50 4.44 -7.52 7.29
CA VAL A 50 3.67 -7.61 6.03
C VAL A 50 2.23 -7.15 6.24
N GLU A 51 1.55 -7.66 7.28
CA GLU A 51 0.16 -7.33 7.59
C GLU A 51 -0.04 -5.83 7.86
N SER A 52 0.89 -5.22 8.59
CA SER A 52 0.90 -3.78 8.83
C SER A 52 1.01 -2.98 7.53
N LEU A 53 1.91 -3.37 6.61
CA LEU A 53 2.12 -2.67 5.36
C LEU A 53 0.94 -2.85 4.40
N THR A 54 0.36 -4.05 4.32
CA THR A 54 -0.82 -4.30 3.49
C THR A 54 -2.04 -3.53 4.00
N THR A 55 -2.17 -3.39 5.31
CA THR A 55 -3.23 -2.57 5.93
C THR A 55 -3.05 -1.10 5.57
N ALA A 56 -1.83 -0.56 5.66
CA ALA A 56 -1.55 0.81 5.26
C ALA A 56 -1.87 1.08 3.79
N VAL A 57 -1.54 0.15 2.88
CA VAL A 57 -1.91 0.24 1.45
C VAL A 57 -3.43 0.27 1.29
N HIS A 58 -4.14 -0.62 1.98
CA HIS A 58 -5.61 -0.67 1.93
C HIS A 58 -6.25 0.63 2.42
N GLU A 59 -5.80 1.16 3.55
CA GLU A 59 -6.28 2.43 4.08
C GLU A 59 -5.97 3.60 3.15
N PHE A 60 -4.80 3.61 2.49
CA PHE A 60 -4.48 4.61 1.48
C PHE A 60 -5.50 4.57 0.35
N TYR A 61 -5.76 3.39 -0.24
CA TYR A 61 -6.76 3.26 -1.30
C TYR A 61 -8.14 3.70 -0.85
N GLN A 62 -8.57 3.32 0.36
CA GLN A 62 -9.86 3.75 0.90
C GLN A 62 -9.96 5.28 1.02
N ARG A 63 -8.92 5.95 1.52
CA ARG A 63 -8.89 7.41 1.65
C ARG A 63 -8.81 8.10 0.30
N ALA A 64 -7.92 7.62 -0.58
CA ALA A 64 -7.70 8.17 -1.91
C ALA A 64 -8.94 8.07 -2.81
N LEU A 65 -9.69 6.97 -2.71
CA LEU A 65 -10.91 6.73 -3.48
C LEU A 65 -12.15 7.40 -2.86
N ARG A 66 -12.24 7.53 -1.53
CA ARG A 66 -13.33 8.31 -0.89
C ARG A 66 -13.30 9.78 -1.29
N GLY A 67 -12.11 10.36 -1.46
CA GLY A 67 -11.97 11.74 -1.97
C GLY A 67 -12.39 11.93 -3.44
N SER A 68 -12.51 10.84 -4.20
CA SER A 68 -12.91 10.88 -5.63
C SER A 68 -14.43 10.84 -5.84
N VAL A 69 -15.21 10.50 -4.81
CA VAL A 69 -16.68 10.36 -4.90
C VAL A 69 -17.41 11.70 -4.69
N GLN A 70 -16.76 12.71 -4.10
CA GLN A 70 -17.40 13.99 -3.76
C GLN A 70 -17.47 15.03 -4.90
N THR A 71 -17.11 14.66 -6.13
CA THR A 71 -17.03 15.61 -7.26
C THR A 71 -18.02 15.29 -8.40
N LEU A 72 -19.09 14.56 -8.11
CA LEU A 72 -20.12 14.18 -9.10
C LEU A 72 -21.51 14.80 -8.83
N ASP A 73 -21.61 15.86 -8.02
CA ASP A 73 -22.82 16.67 -7.86
C ASP A 73 -22.60 18.11 -8.37
#